data_AF-A0A0M3KGD2-F1
#
_entry.id   AF-A0A0M3KGD2-F1
#
_cell.length_a   1.000
_cell.length_b   1.000
_cell.length_c   1.000
_cell.angle_alpha   90.00
_cell.angle_beta   90.00
_cell.angle_gamma   90.00
#
_symmetry.space_group_name_H-M   'P 1'
#
loop_
_entity.id
_entity.type
_entity.pdbx_description
1 polymer ?
#
loop_
_entity_poly.entity_id
_entity_poly.type
_entity_poly.pdbx_seq_one_letter_code
_entity_poly.pdbx_strand_id
1 'polypeptide(L)'
;AVCTKKYGAEFCTKLKNSCFEILKVKATDGPLPVSISICISSENWLAQCYAKYGSKRCSEWREICRDRYSKTSDLTESEKECVKSHNAVILCRAKHGNVFCEKLAASCSMVLRLPAPRLRAHFIFSMPAKLSD
;
A
#
# COMPACT_ATOMS: atom_id res chain seq x y z
N ALA A 1 11.41 10.84 -18.36
CA ALA A 1 10.34 10.58 -19.34
C ALA A 1 9.51 9.31 -19.06
N VAL A 2 10.11 8.19 -18.60
CA VAL A 2 9.37 6.92 -18.41
C VAL A 2 8.27 6.98 -17.34
N CYS A 3 8.57 7.51 -16.14
CA CYS A 3 7.57 7.64 -15.07
C CYS A 3 6.37 8.49 -15.51
N THR A 4 6.62 9.68 -16.09
CA THR A 4 5.56 10.63 -16.44
C THR A 4 4.63 10.09 -17.52
N LYS A 5 5.15 9.27 -18.44
CA LYS A 5 4.35 8.57 -19.45
C LYS A 5 3.45 7.50 -18.83
N LYS A 6 3.91 6.82 -17.78
CA LYS A 6 3.18 5.71 -17.14
C LYS A 6 2.15 6.19 -16.11
N TYR A 7 2.50 7.19 -15.31
CA TYR A 7 1.73 7.58 -14.12
C TYR A 7 1.27 9.05 -14.11
N GLY A 8 1.74 9.86 -15.05
CA GLY A 8 1.50 11.31 -15.06
C GLY A 8 2.52 12.10 -14.21
N ALA A 9 2.64 13.39 -14.53
CA ALA A 9 3.65 14.28 -13.92
C ALA A 9 3.43 14.48 -12.42
N GLU A 10 2.17 14.57 -11.99
CA GLU A 10 1.81 14.77 -10.59
C GLU A 10 2.26 13.58 -9.73
N PHE A 11 1.90 12.36 -10.15
CA PHE A 11 2.30 11.14 -9.42
C PHE A 11 3.81 10.99 -9.37
N CYS A 12 4.53 11.26 -10.46
CA CYS A 12 5.98 11.17 -10.47
C CYS A 12 6.64 12.20 -9.55
N THR A 13 6.04 13.38 -9.40
CA THR A 13 6.50 14.38 -8.43
C THR A 13 6.31 13.88 -7.00
N LYS A 14 5.14 13.29 -6.69
CA LYS A 14 4.88 12.66 -5.40
C LYS A 14 5.85 11.50 -5.14
N LEU A 15 6.07 10.62 -6.11
CA LEU A 15 7.02 9.50 -6.01
C LEU A 15 8.45 9.96 -5.76
N LYS A 16 8.90 11.00 -6.47
CA LYS A 16 10.21 11.62 -6.24
C LYS A 16 10.33 12.11 -4.79
N ASN A 17 9.33 12.86 -4.30
CA ASN A 17 9.34 13.39 -2.94
C ASN A 17 9.32 12.27 -1.89
N SER A 18 8.54 11.20 -2.13
CA SER A 18 8.53 10.03 -1.27
C SER A 18 9.88 9.31 -1.21
N CYS A 19 10.61 9.23 -2.34
CA CYS A 19 11.96 8.67 -2.36
C CYS A 19 12.94 9.51 -1.52
N PHE A 20 12.86 10.84 -1.57
CA PHE A 20 13.66 11.71 -0.70
C PHE A 20 13.35 11.47 0.79
N GLU A 21 12.07 11.35 1.14
CA GLU A 21 11.62 11.09 2.51
C GLU A 21 12.12 9.74 3.03
N ILE A 22 11.92 8.66 2.28
CA ILE A 22 12.32 7.30 2.67
C ILE A 22 13.83 7.18 2.82
N LEU A 23 14.58 7.75 1.88
CA LEU A 23 16.04 7.69 1.89
C LEU A 23 16.66 8.75 2.82
N LYS A 24 15.85 9.62 3.44
CA LYS A 24 16.26 10.72 4.32
C LYS A 24 17.29 11.64 3.67
N VAL A 25 17.15 11.86 2.36
CA VAL A 25 18.02 12.75 1.58
C VAL A 25 17.30 14.09 1.42
N LYS A 26 18.02 15.20 1.59
CA LYS A 26 17.46 16.54 1.35
C LYS A 26 17.38 16.80 -0.15
N ALA A 27 16.27 17.38 -0.60
CA ALA A 27 16.18 17.89 -1.96
C ALA A 27 17.19 19.04 -2.14
N THR A 28 17.94 19.01 -3.23
CA THR A 28 18.91 20.05 -3.60
C THR A 28 18.57 20.58 -4.98
N ASP A 29 18.87 21.85 -5.23
CA ASP A 29 18.81 22.44 -6.56
C ASP A 29 20.00 21.95 -7.37
N GLY A 30 19.85 20.80 -8.02
CA GLY A 30 20.91 20.15 -8.78
C GLY A 30 20.48 18.81 -9.37
N PRO A 31 21.42 18.08 -10.00
CA PRO A 31 21.16 16.75 -10.53
C PRO A 31 20.62 15.82 -9.45
N LEU A 32 19.63 15.01 -9.83
CA LEU A 32 19.01 14.06 -8.92
C LEU A 32 20.05 13.03 -8.44
N PRO A 33 20.22 12.82 -7.12
CA PRO A 33 21.16 11.83 -6.62
C PRO A 33 20.87 10.43 -7.18
N VAL A 34 21.91 9.62 -7.35
CA VAL A 34 21.81 8.26 -7.90
C VAL A 34 20.85 7.40 -7.08
N SER A 35 20.90 7.49 -5.76
CA SER A 35 20.01 6.75 -4.85
C SER A 35 18.53 7.08 -5.07
N ILE A 36 18.20 8.35 -5.28
CA ILE A 36 16.83 8.77 -5.58
C ILE A 36 16.41 8.27 -6.97
N SER A 37 17.30 8.36 -7.95
CA SER A 37 17.05 7.84 -9.30
C SER A 37 16.75 6.34 -9.29
N ILE A 38 17.49 5.55 -8.51
CA ILE A 38 17.24 4.12 -8.31
C ILE A 38 15.89 3.89 -7.62
N CYS A 39 15.56 4.65 -6.58
CA CYS A 39 14.27 4.52 -5.90
C CYS A 39 13.08 4.75 -6.84
N ILE A 40 13.17 5.76 -7.72
CA ILE A 40 12.14 6.06 -8.71
C ILE A 40 12.09 4.98 -9.79
N SER A 41 13.24 4.57 -10.33
CA SER A 41 13.31 3.62 -11.46
C SER A 41 12.96 2.19 -11.07
N SER A 42 13.29 1.78 -9.83
CA SER A 42 12.88 0.49 -9.25
C SER A 42 11.41 0.45 -8.83
N GLU A 43 10.70 1.58 -8.95
CA GLU A 43 9.33 1.75 -8.48
C GLU A 43 9.17 1.25 -7.03
N ASN A 44 10.03 1.73 -6.13
CA ASN A 44 10.08 1.27 -4.74
C ASN A 44 8.68 1.23 -4.11
N TRP A 45 8.30 0.06 -3.61
CA TRP A 45 6.91 -0.20 -3.19
C TRP A 45 6.44 0.74 -2.06
N LEU A 46 7.33 1.10 -1.13
CA LEU A 46 6.99 2.01 -0.03
C LEU A 46 6.88 3.44 -0.54
N ALA A 47 7.75 3.85 -1.47
CA ALA A 47 7.67 5.15 -2.12
C ALA A 47 6.37 5.29 -2.94
N GLN A 48 5.94 4.23 -3.62
CA GLN A 48 4.64 4.20 -4.30
C GLN A 48 3.48 4.35 -3.32
N CYS A 49 3.54 3.64 -2.18
CA CYS A 49 2.53 3.78 -1.13
C CYS A 49 2.46 5.24 -0.64
N TYR A 50 3.61 5.84 -0.32
CA TYR A 50 3.70 7.21 0.19
C TYR A 50 3.17 8.21 -0.84
N ALA A 51 3.53 8.04 -2.11
CA ALA A 51 3.06 8.91 -3.18
C ALA A 51 1.54 8.87 -3.35
N LYS A 52 0.92 7.70 -3.11
CA LYS A 52 -0.51 7.49 -3.32
C LYS A 52 -1.38 7.84 -2.10
N TYR A 53 -0.90 7.56 -0.89
CA TYR A 53 -1.71 7.66 0.33
C TYR A 53 -1.10 8.51 1.44
N GLY A 54 0.12 8.98 1.26
CA GLY A 54 0.89 9.68 2.28
C GLY A 54 1.64 8.73 3.24
N SER A 55 2.75 9.23 3.77
CA SER A 55 3.68 8.44 4.58
C SER A 55 3.08 7.94 5.90
N LYS A 56 2.27 8.77 6.57
CA LYS A 56 1.61 8.40 7.82
C LYS A 56 0.77 7.12 7.69
N ARG A 57 -0.13 7.08 6.69
CA ARG A 57 -1.04 5.95 6.49
C ARG A 57 -0.29 4.67 6.09
N CYS A 58 0.71 4.80 5.22
CA CYS A 58 1.56 3.67 4.84
C CYS A 58 2.39 3.14 6.00
N SER A 59 2.83 4.01 6.91
CA SER A 59 3.54 3.59 8.13
C SER A 59 2.61 2.84 9.08
N GLU A 60 1.38 3.33 9.28
CA GLU A 60 0.36 2.62 10.07
C GLU A 60 0.05 1.24 9.51
N TRP A 61 -0.12 1.12 8.18
CA TRP A 61 -0.34 -0.17 7.54
C TRP A 61 0.87 -1.09 7.65
N ARG A 62 2.08 -0.55 7.54
CA ARG A 62 3.31 -1.31 7.74
C ARG A 62 3.36 -1.91 9.14
N GLU A 63 3.01 -1.17 10.18
CA GLU A 63 2.97 -1.70 11.55
C GLU A 63 1.85 -2.72 11.76
N ILE A 64 0.68 -2.52 11.13
CA ILE A 64 -0.43 -3.48 11.20
C ILE A 64 -0.08 -4.80 10.50
N CYS A 65 0.51 -4.71 9.31
CA CYS A 65 0.80 -5.86 8.46
C CYS A 65 2.04 -6.63 8.88
N ARG A 66 2.89 -6.04 9.73
CA ARG A 66 4.11 -6.68 10.19
C ARG A 66 3.80 -7.80 11.17
N ASP A 67 4.37 -8.97 10.95
CA ASP A 67 4.35 -10.05 11.90
C ASP A 67 5.14 -9.65 13.15
N ARG A 68 4.51 -9.80 14.32
CA ARG A 68 5.11 -9.52 15.63
C ARG A 68 6.33 -10.40 15.92
N TYR A 69 6.48 -11.52 15.23
CA TYR A 69 7.62 -12.42 15.34
C TYR A 69 8.70 -12.19 14.27
N SER A 70 8.48 -11.26 13.35
CA SER A 70 9.46 -10.93 12.31
C SER A 70 10.71 -10.31 12.94
N LYS A 71 11.86 -10.99 12.78
CA LYS A 71 13.16 -10.53 13.28
C LYS A 71 13.86 -9.55 12.33
N THR A 72 13.34 -9.37 11.11
CA THR A 72 13.95 -8.52 10.10
C THR A 72 13.41 -7.10 10.16
N SER A 73 14.26 -6.11 9.90
CA SER A 73 13.85 -4.71 9.76
C SER A 73 12.95 -4.49 8.54
N ASP A 74 13.10 -5.32 7.51
CA ASP A 74 12.32 -5.28 6.28
C ASP A 74 11.13 -6.24 6.30
N LEU A 75 10.06 -5.82 5.62
CA LEU A 75 8.86 -6.60 5.41
C LEU A 75 9.14 -7.71 4.37
N THR A 76 8.65 -8.91 4.67
CA THR A 76 8.50 -10.02 3.72
C THR A 76 7.52 -9.65 2.61
N GLU A 77 7.51 -10.43 1.51
CA GLU A 77 6.64 -10.10 0.38
C GLU A 77 5.15 -10.18 0.74
N SER A 78 4.74 -11.14 1.57
CA SER A 78 3.35 -11.26 2.05
C SER A 78 2.93 -10.04 2.88
N GLU A 79 3.82 -9.49 3.70
CA GLU A 79 3.52 -8.28 4.48
C GLU A 79 3.47 -7.03 3.57
N LYS A 80 4.33 -6.95 2.54
CA LYS A 80 4.21 -5.90 1.52
C LYS A 80 2.90 -6.00 0.76
N GLU A 81 2.47 -7.21 0.40
CA GLU A 81 1.18 -7.45 -0.24
C GLU A 81 0.02 -7.03 0.67
N CYS A 82 0.10 -7.29 1.98
CA CYS A 82 -0.88 -6.79 2.95
C CYS A 82 -0.99 -5.26 2.88
N VAL A 83 0.14 -4.53 2.89
CA VAL A 83 0.16 -3.06 2.77
C VAL A 83 -0.40 -2.60 1.41
N LYS A 84 -0.01 -3.27 0.31
CA LYS A 84 -0.46 -2.98 -1.06
C LYS A 84 -1.92 -3.36 -1.33
N SER A 85 -2.52 -4.24 -0.53
CA SER A 85 -3.89 -4.73 -0.80
C SER A 85 -4.93 -3.64 -0.62
N HIS A 86 -4.67 -2.69 0.30
CA HIS A 86 -5.60 -1.65 0.75
C HIS A 86 -6.99 -2.17 1.16
N ASN A 87 -7.14 -3.48 1.30
CA ASN A 87 -8.41 -4.11 1.55
C ASN A 87 -8.71 -3.94 3.03
N ALA A 88 -9.76 -3.19 3.35
CA ALA A 88 -10.15 -2.90 4.72
C ALA A 88 -10.32 -4.17 5.56
N VAL A 89 -10.73 -5.29 4.94
CA VAL A 89 -10.85 -6.57 5.64
C VAL A 89 -9.50 -7.25 5.86
N ILE A 90 -8.56 -7.18 4.91
CA ILE A 90 -7.19 -7.69 5.12
C ILE A 90 -6.51 -6.91 6.26
N LEU A 91 -6.60 -5.58 6.24
CA LEU A 91 -6.06 -4.73 7.32
C LEU A 91 -6.75 -4.97 8.66
N CYS A 92 -8.08 -5.16 8.65
CA CYS A 92 -8.83 -5.52 9.84
C CYS A 92 -8.31 -6.85 10.40
N ARG A 93 -8.17 -7.88 9.57
CA ARG A 93 -7.73 -9.21 9.99
C ARG A 93 -6.32 -9.19 10.58
N ALA A 94 -5.41 -8.46 9.94
CA ALA A 94 -4.07 -8.25 10.47
C ALA A 94 -4.09 -7.57 11.86
N LYS A 95 -4.96 -6.58 12.05
CA LYS A 95 -5.03 -5.81 13.30
C LYS A 95 -5.81 -6.48 14.44
N HIS A 96 -6.93 -7.11 14.13
CA HIS A 96 -7.94 -7.56 15.11
C HIS A 96 -8.21 -9.07 15.05
N GLY A 97 -7.64 -9.78 14.09
CA GLY A 97 -7.87 -11.20 13.88
C GLY A 97 -9.12 -11.51 13.05
N ASN A 98 -9.16 -12.73 12.51
CA ASN A 98 -10.20 -13.16 11.55
C ASN A 98 -11.62 -13.11 12.14
N VAL A 99 -11.80 -13.67 13.33
CA VAL A 99 -13.12 -13.82 13.97
C VAL A 99 -13.78 -12.45 14.21
N PHE A 100 -13.01 -11.46 14.67
CA PHE A 100 -13.53 -10.11 14.88
C PHE A 100 -14.01 -9.49 13.58
N CYS A 101 -13.17 -9.55 12.53
CA CYS A 101 -13.47 -8.90 11.26
C CYS A 101 -14.59 -9.58 10.48
N GLU A 102 -14.77 -10.89 10.64
CA GLU A 102 -15.92 -11.61 10.07
C GLU A 102 -17.22 -11.22 10.74
N LYS A 103 -17.24 -11.12 12.08
CA LYS A 103 -18.40 -10.60 12.82
C LYS A 103 -18.72 -9.16 12.43
N LEU A 104 -17.71 -8.31 12.27
CA LEU A 104 -17.88 -6.93 11.83
C LEU A 104 -18.43 -6.87 10.40
N ALA A 105 -17.87 -7.65 9.46
CA ALA A 105 -18.35 -7.70 8.08
C ALA A 105 -19.81 -8.19 8.00
N ALA A 106 -20.17 -9.21 8.79
CA ALA A 106 -21.54 -9.69 8.89
C ALA A 106 -22.49 -8.61 9.43
N SER A 107 -22.05 -7.86 10.46
CA SER A 107 -22.82 -6.75 11.03
C SER A 107 -23.05 -5.63 10.01
N CYS A 108 -21.99 -5.20 9.31
CA CYS A 108 -22.11 -4.20 8.24
C CYS A 108 -23.05 -4.67 7.12
N SER A 109 -23.02 -5.96 6.78
CA SER A 109 -23.89 -6.56 5.75
C SER A 109 -25.36 -6.50 6.15
N MET A 110 -25.68 -6.74 7.42
CA MET A 110 -27.04 -6.61 7.95
C MET A 110 -27.54 -5.15 7.89
N VAL A 111 -26.71 -4.20 8.32
CA VAL A 111 -27.07 -2.77 8.34
C VAL A 111 -27.23 -2.21 6.93
N LEU A 112 -26.28 -2.51 6.04
CA LEU A 112 -26.25 -1.98 4.68
C LEU A 112 -27.13 -2.79 3.71
N ARG A 113 -27.66 -3.95 4.14
CA ARG A 113 -28.40 -4.91 3.31
C ARG A 113 -27.63 -5.32 2.05
N LEU A 114 -26.32 -5.39 2.15
CA LEU A 114 -25.42 -5.85 1.09
C LEU A 114 -24.93 -7.26 1.42
N PRO A 115 -24.69 -8.13 0.42
CA PRO A 115 -24.13 -9.45 0.67
C PRO A 115 -22.74 -9.31 1.29
N ALA A 116 -22.49 -10.06 2.37
CA ALA A 116 -21.19 -10.07 3.01
C ALA A 116 -20.11 -10.47 2.00
N PRO A 117 -19.00 -9.72 1.91
CA PRO A 117 -17.91 -10.07 1.01
C PRO A 117 -17.40 -11.47 1.39
N ARG A 118 -17.65 -12.45 0.51
CA ARG A 118 -17.14 -13.82 0.66
C ARG A 118 -15.65 -13.81 0.38
N LEU A 119 -14.85 -13.62 1.42
CA LEU A 119 -13.39 -13.69 1.32
C LEU A 119 -12.96 -15.15 1.32
N ARG A 120 -12.95 -15.78 0.14
CA ARG A 120 -12.29 -17.07 -0.02
C ARG A 120 -10.80 -16.89 0.29
N ALA A 121 -10.28 -17.78 1.13
CA ALA A 121 -8.87 -17.85 1.49
C ALA A 121 -8.03 -18.42 0.35
N HIS A 122 -8.07 -17.85 -0.86
CA HIS A 122 -7.09 -18.18 -1.89
C HIS A 122 -6.84 -16.94 -2.76
N PHE A 123 -5.54 -16.64 -2.90
CA PHE A 123 -4.94 -15.82 -3.94
C PHE A 123 -5.63 -16.01 -5.30
N ILE A 124 -5.69 -14.91 -6.06
CA ILE A 124 -6.03 -14.70 -7.49
C ILE A 124 -7.11 -13.61 -7.58
N PHE A 125 -6.68 -12.34 -7.66
CA PHE A 125 -7.53 -11.27 -8.17
C PHE A 125 -7.29 -11.14 -9.67
N SER A 126 -8.26 -11.61 -10.45
CA SER A 126 -8.65 -10.86 -11.64
C SER A 126 -9.61 -9.76 -11.17
N MET A 127 -9.20 -8.50 -11.30
CA MET A 127 -10.12 -7.36 -11.15
C MET A 127 -11.02 -7.34 -12.40
N PRO A 128 -12.36 -7.21 -12.27
CA PRO A 128 -13.10 -6.58 -13.35
C PRO A 128 -12.69 -5.11 -13.40
N ALA A 129 -12.28 -4.68 -14.59
CA ALA A 129 -11.98 -3.31 -14.90
C ALA A 129 -13.21 -2.42 -14.69
N LYS A 130 -12.96 -1.24 -14.09
CA LYS A 130 -13.73 0.01 -14.21
C LYS A 130 -15.25 -0.08 -14.02
N LEU A 131 -15.73 0.55 -12.95
CA LEU A 131 -17.01 1.26 -13.00
C LEU A 131 -16.68 2.76 -13.10
N SER A 132 -16.86 3.32 -14.28
CA SER A 132 -16.93 4.76 -14.54
C SER A 132 -18.16 4.98 -15.40
N ASP A 133 -19.05 5.82 -14.84
CA ASP A 133 -20.37 6.28 -15.29
C ASP A 133 -21.51 5.24 -15.36
#